data_AF-A0A7S2NZZ3-F1
#
_entry.id   AF-A0A7S2NZZ3-F1
#
_cell.length_a   1.000
_cell.length_b   1.000
_cell.length_c   1.000
_cell.angle_alpha   90.00
_cell.angle_beta   90.00
_cell.angle_gamma   90.00
#
_symmetry.space_group_name_H-M   'P 1'
#
loop_
_entity.id
_entity.type
_entity.pdbx_description
1 polymer ?
#
loop_
_entity_poly.entity_id
_entity_poly.type
_entity_poly.pdbx_seq_one_letter_code
_entity_poly.pdbx_strand_id
1 'polypeptide(L)'
;ELPQLRCIACWSLSRYGAWIAKQAASQQQSGDIGRFVCESLMRLTLDRNKKVQVAACSAFGSLIEHCAELFVPFLDPIYRNLMTALGMYQAKSLMVLFDTLGA
;
A
#
# COMPACT_ATOMS: atom_id res chain seq x y z
N GLU A 1 6.35 17.71 -7.04
CA GLU A 1 4.92 17.37 -6.92
C GLU A 1 4.42 17.50 -5.49
N LEU A 2 3.13 17.83 -5.31
CA LEU A 2 2.48 18.16 -4.03
C LEU A 2 2.31 16.90 -3.15
N PRO A 3 2.96 16.80 -1.97
CA PRO A 3 2.80 15.66 -1.06
C PRO A 3 1.35 15.39 -0.64
N GLN A 4 0.54 16.45 -0.52
CA GLN A 4 -0.87 16.36 -0.18
C GLN A 4 -1.67 15.59 -1.22
N LEU A 5 -1.36 15.76 -2.51
CA LEU A 5 -2.02 15.01 -3.58
C LEU A 5 -1.74 13.52 -3.45
N ARG A 6 -0.50 13.14 -3.12
CA ARG A 6 -0.12 11.73 -2.90
C ARG A 6 -0.79 11.14 -1.67
N CYS A 7 -0.88 11.89 -0.57
CA CYS A 7 -1.63 11.48 0.61
C CYS A 7 -3.11 11.22 0.29
N ILE A 8 -3.77 12.14 -0.44
CA ILE A 8 -5.17 12.00 -0.83
C ILE A 8 -5.33 10.81 -1.78
N ALA A 9 -4.41 10.61 -2.73
CA ALA A 9 -4.44 9.46 -3.63
C ALA A 9 -4.34 8.13 -2.86
N CYS A 10 -3.43 8.01 -1.87
CA CYS A 10 -3.35 6.83 -1.00
C CYS A 10 -4.68 6.57 -0.29
N TRP A 11 -5.25 7.62 0.31
CA TRP A 11 -6.52 7.52 1.03
C TRP A 11 -7.67 7.14 0.09
N SER A 12 -7.76 7.74 -1.09
CA SER A 12 -8.79 7.41 -2.07
C SER A 12 -8.68 5.96 -2.52
N LEU A 13 -7.47 5.47 -2.81
CA LEU A 13 -7.25 4.07 -3.22
C LEU A 13 -7.72 3.07 -2.14
N SER A 14 -7.47 3.34 -0.86
CA SER A 14 -7.89 2.42 0.20
C SER A 14 -9.41 2.28 0.31
N ARG A 15 -10.17 3.34 -0.03
CA ARG A 15 -11.65 3.28 -0.05
C ARG A 15 -12.21 2.35 -1.12
N TYR A 16 -11.43 2.07 -2.17
CA TYR A 16 -11.83 1.16 -3.25
C TYR A 16 -11.35 -0.27 -3.05
N GLY A 17 -10.80 -0.64 -1.89
CA GLY A 17 -10.25 -1.99 -1.64
C GLY A 17 -11.22 -3.12 -1.97
N ALA A 18 -12.46 -3.07 -1.49
CA ALA A 18 -13.47 -4.08 -1.80
C ALA A 18 -13.81 -4.17 -3.30
N TRP A 19 -13.80 -3.02 -4.01
CA TRP A 19 -14.02 -3.00 -5.45
C TRP A 19 -12.82 -3.60 -6.19
N ILE A 20 -11.59 -3.28 -5.78
CA ILE A 20 -10.35 -3.86 -6.33
C ILE A 20 -10.34 -5.38 -6.15
N ALA A 21 -10.69 -5.88 -4.96
CA ALA A 21 -10.85 -7.30 -4.68
C ALA A 21 -11.83 -7.98 -5.63
N LYS A 22 -13.02 -7.38 -5.79
CA LYS A 22 -14.07 -7.89 -6.68
C LYS A 22 -13.64 -7.88 -8.15
N GLN A 23 -12.96 -6.82 -8.59
CA GLN A 23 -12.44 -6.79 -9.95
C GLN A 23 -11.46 -7.91 -10.13
N ALA A 24 -10.41 -7.99 -9.31
CA ALA A 24 -9.35 -8.99 -9.47
C ALA A 24 -9.85 -10.45 -9.47
N ALA A 25 -10.95 -10.75 -8.78
CA ALA A 25 -11.61 -12.05 -8.82
C ALA A 25 -12.38 -12.33 -10.14
N SER A 26 -12.85 -11.30 -10.83
CA SER A 26 -13.53 -11.40 -12.12
C SER A 26 -12.50 -11.65 -13.23
N GLN A 27 -12.46 -12.87 -13.79
CA GLN A 27 -11.47 -13.33 -14.78
C GLN A 27 -11.37 -12.50 -16.09
N GLN A 28 -12.28 -11.56 -16.33
CA GLN A 28 -12.44 -10.99 -17.67
C GLN A 28 -11.39 -9.93 -18.02
N GLN A 29 -10.86 -9.13 -17.08
CA GLN A 29 -9.89 -8.03 -17.36
C GLN A 29 -8.98 -7.63 -16.18
N SER A 30 -8.86 -8.46 -15.12
CA SER A 30 -8.69 -7.89 -13.77
C SER A 30 -7.42 -8.22 -12.99
N GLY A 31 -6.51 -9.03 -13.55
CA GLY A 31 -5.23 -9.35 -12.90
C GLY A 31 -4.32 -8.12 -12.72
N ASP A 32 -4.45 -7.11 -13.59
CA ASP A 32 -3.53 -5.98 -13.65
C ASP A 32 -3.83 -4.89 -12.60
N ILE A 33 -5.09 -4.70 -12.19
CA ILE A 33 -5.46 -3.63 -11.25
C ILE A 33 -4.86 -3.90 -9.86
N GLY A 34 -4.98 -5.12 -9.35
CA GLY A 34 -4.42 -5.48 -8.04
C GLY A 34 -2.90 -5.30 -8.00
N ARG A 35 -2.21 -5.76 -9.06
CA ARG A 35 -0.77 -5.54 -9.24
C ARG A 35 -0.42 -4.06 -9.27
N PHE A 36 -1.11 -3.28 -10.10
CA PHE A 36 -0.85 -1.84 -10.26
C PHE A 36 -1.02 -1.08 -8.94
N VAL A 37 -2.08 -1.39 -8.18
CA VAL A 37 -2.32 -0.78 -6.86
C VAL A 37 -1.21 -1.16 -5.88
N CYS A 38 -0.83 -2.43 -5.82
CA CYS A 38 0.25 -2.91 -4.97
C CYS A 38 1.57 -2.20 -5.29
N GLU A 39 2.00 -2.18 -6.55
CA GLU A 39 3.23 -1.54 -7.00
C GLU A 39 3.23 -0.03 -6.75
N SER A 40 2.08 0.64 -6.97
CA SER A 40 1.93 2.07 -6.73
C SER A 40 2.11 2.41 -5.25
N LEU A 41 1.46 1.66 -4.37
CA LEU A 41 1.58 1.88 -2.92
C LEU A 41 2.95 1.49 -2.39
N MET A 42 3.56 0.43 -2.91
CA MET A 42 4.93 0.06 -2.60
C MET A 42 5.90 1.20 -2.95
N ARG A 43 5.73 1.86 -4.09
CA ARG A 43 6.56 3.03 -4.41
C ARG A 43 6.36 4.18 -3.41
N LEU A 44 5.14 4.37 -2.92
CA LEU A 44 4.79 5.45 -2.01
C LEU A 44 5.22 5.21 -0.55
N THR A 45 5.43 3.96 -0.13
CA THR A 45 6.07 3.65 1.17
C THR A 45 7.55 4.05 1.20
N LEU A 46 8.19 4.29 0.05
CA LEU A 46 9.55 4.84 -0.01
C LEU A 46 9.56 6.36 -0.27
N ASP A 47 8.44 7.06 -0.08
CA ASP A 47 8.39 8.51 -0.26
C ASP A 47 9.29 9.22 0.78
N ARG A 48 9.90 10.33 0.37
CA ARG A 48 10.74 11.17 1.26
C ARG A 48 9.90 11.96 2.28
N ASN A 49 8.61 12.15 2.02
CA ASN A 49 7.73 12.92 2.88
C ASN A 49 7.06 12.04 3.93
N LYS A 50 7.30 12.34 5.21
CA LYS A 50 6.74 11.60 6.37
C LYS A 50 5.22 11.49 6.36
N LYS A 51 4.49 12.48 5.82
CA LYS A 51 3.02 12.41 5.72
C LYS A 51 2.58 11.42 4.65
N VAL A 52 3.32 11.33 3.53
CA VAL A 52 3.05 10.37 2.47
C VAL A 52 3.38 8.96 2.94
N GLN A 53 4.50 8.78 3.64
CA GLN A 53 4.88 7.51 4.29
C GLN A 53 3.74 6.95 5.17
N VAL A 54 3.21 7.78 6.07
CA VAL A 54 2.07 7.40 6.94
C VAL A 54 0.85 7.06 6.10
N ALA A 55 0.47 7.92 5.15
CA ALA A 55 -0.71 7.70 4.31
C ALA A 55 -0.61 6.43 3.47
N ALA A 56 0.58 6.13 2.94
CA ALA A 56 0.86 4.94 2.14
C ALA A 56 0.73 3.67 2.99
N CYS A 57 1.37 3.62 4.17
CA CYS A 57 1.26 2.48 5.09
C CYS A 57 -0.18 2.27 5.58
N SER A 58 -0.89 3.34 5.96
CA SER A 58 -2.31 3.22 6.36
C SER A 58 -3.20 2.72 5.21
N ALA A 59 -2.95 3.16 3.97
CA ALA A 59 -3.67 2.66 2.82
C ALA A 59 -3.31 1.18 2.53
N PHE A 60 -2.05 0.80 2.72
CA PHE A 60 -1.56 -0.57 2.55
C PHE A 60 -2.28 -1.53 3.50
N GLY A 61 -2.30 -1.23 4.80
CA GLY A 61 -2.99 -2.07 5.80
C GLY A 61 -4.47 -2.23 5.49
N SER A 62 -5.17 -1.13 5.16
CA SER A 62 -6.59 -1.18 4.80
C SER A 62 -6.86 -2.00 3.53
N LEU A 63 -5.94 -2.01 2.56
CA LEU A 63 -6.10 -2.82 1.35
C LEU A 63 -5.84 -4.30 1.60
N ILE A 64 -4.84 -4.65 2.42
CA ILE A 64 -4.55 -6.03 2.79
C ILE A 64 -5.79 -6.67 3.44
N GLU A 65 -6.47 -5.97 4.34
CA GLU A 65 -7.70 -6.47 4.98
C GLU A 65 -8.79 -6.91 3.98
N HIS A 66 -8.88 -6.25 2.82
CA HIS A 66 -9.91 -6.52 1.82
C HIS A 66 -9.42 -7.39 0.65
N CYS A 67 -8.11 -7.45 0.43
CA CYS A 67 -7.49 -7.98 -0.79
C CYS A 67 -6.33 -8.95 -0.50
N ALA A 68 -6.23 -9.53 0.71
CA ALA A 68 -5.09 -10.35 1.14
C ALA A 68 -4.66 -11.40 0.09
N GLU A 69 -5.61 -12.12 -0.50
CA GLU A 69 -5.37 -13.13 -1.54
C GLU A 69 -4.66 -12.57 -2.79
N LEU A 70 -4.90 -11.30 -3.13
CA LEU A 70 -4.24 -10.62 -4.25
C LEU A 70 -2.78 -10.29 -3.96
N PHE A 71 -2.43 -10.14 -2.69
CA PHE A 71 -1.08 -9.76 -2.26
C PHE A 71 -0.15 -10.96 -2.08
N VAL A 72 -0.68 -12.20 -2.00
CA VAL A 72 0.12 -13.43 -1.83
C VAL A 72 1.30 -13.53 -2.81
N PRO A 73 1.13 -13.28 -4.13
CA PRO A 73 2.24 -13.33 -5.09
C PRO A 73 3.28 -12.22 -4.91
N PHE A 74 2.92 -11.16 -4.17
CA PHE A 74 3.73 -9.96 -3.96
C PHE A 74 4.34 -9.89 -2.56
N LEU A 75 4.14 -10.90 -1.70
CA LEU A 75 4.62 -10.87 -0.31
C LEU A 75 6.12 -10.62 -0.18
N ASP A 76 6.97 -11.32 -0.95
CA ASP A 76 8.42 -11.09 -0.92
C ASP A 76 8.81 -9.67 -1.40
N PRO A 77 8.30 -9.17 -2.55
CA PRO A 77 8.48 -7.78 -2.95
C PRO A 77 8.03 -6.75 -1.89
N ILE A 78 6.85 -6.96 -1.30
CA ILE A 78 6.29 -6.07 -0.27
C ILE A 78 7.21 -6.08 0.95
N TYR A 79 7.59 -7.27 1.43
CA TYR A 79 8.47 -7.41 2.58
C TYR A 79 9.81 -6.70 2.38
N ARG A 80 10.49 -6.94 1.26
CA ARG A 80 11.76 -6.25 0.92
C ARG A 80 11.59 -4.73 0.89
N ASN A 81 10.47 -4.27 0.35
CA ASN A 81 10.17 -2.85 0.27
C ASN A 81 9.92 -2.23 1.66
N LEU A 82 9.16 -2.90 2.53
CA LEU A 82 8.95 -2.44 3.91
C LEU A 82 10.24 -2.49 4.74
N MET A 83 11.12 -3.47 4.52
CA MET A 83 12.45 -3.50 5.13
C MET A 83 13.32 -2.32 4.68
N THR A 84 13.21 -1.91 3.42
CA THR A 84 13.87 -0.69 2.92
C THR A 84 13.29 0.57 3.58
N ALA A 85 11.96 0.65 3.70
CA ALA A 85 11.27 1.75 4.36
C ALA A 85 11.66 1.88 5.85
N LEU A 86 11.94 0.76 6.53
CA LEU A 86 12.36 0.73 7.93
C LEU A 86 13.60 1.59 8.19
N GLY A 87 14.56 1.60 7.28
CA GLY A 87 15.76 2.44 7.36
C GLY A 87 15.51 3.94 7.10
N MET A 88 14.34 4.31 6.57
CA MET A 88 13.97 5.68 6.20
C MET A 88 13.02 6.34 7.21
N TYR A 89 12.25 5.54 7.93
CA TYR A 89 11.11 6.01 8.72
C TYR A 89 11.53 6.52 10.10
N GLN A 90 10.77 7.48 10.63
CA GLN A 90 11.04 8.09 11.94
C GLN A 90 9.75 8.44 12.66
N ALA A 91 9.74 8.30 14.00
CA ALA A 91 8.63 8.67 14.86
C ALA A 91 7.28 8.08 14.38
N LYS A 92 6.32 8.92 13.99
CA LYS A 92 4.97 8.48 13.61
C LYS A 92 4.96 7.56 12.39
N SER A 93 5.81 7.80 11.37
CA SER A 93 5.83 6.90 10.21
C SER A 93 6.33 5.51 10.59
N LEU A 94 7.33 5.43 11.48
CA LEU A 94 7.89 4.18 11.98
C LEU A 94 6.86 3.34 12.74
N MET A 95 6.03 3.96 13.60
CA MET A 95 4.96 3.24 14.30
C MET A 95 3.96 2.60 13.32
N VAL A 96 3.48 3.39 12.35
CA VAL A 96 2.50 2.90 11.36
C VAL A 96 3.09 1.81 10.45
N LEU A 97 4.41 1.85 10.20
CA LEU A 97 5.10 0.78 9.46
C LEU A 97 5.09 -0.54 10.23
N PHE A 98 5.32 -0.52 11.55
CA PHE A 98 5.23 -1.72 12.37
C PHE A 98 3.82 -2.29 12.40
N ASP A 99 2.79 -1.44 12.48
CA ASP A 99 1.39 -1.88 12.36
C ASP A 99 1.14 -2.56 11.00
N THR A 100 1.72 -2.02 9.92
CA THR A 100 1.57 -2.59 8.57
C THR A 100 2.31 -3.93 8.40
N LEU A 101 3.43 -4.13 9.09
CA LEU A 101 4.18 -5.38 9.08
C LEU A 101 3.50 -6.50 9.87
N GLY A 102 2.68 -6.15 10.86
CA GLY A 102 1.96 -7.10 11.72
C GLY A 102 0.57 -7.49 11.22
N ALA A 103 0.07 -6.83 10.17
CA ALA A 103 -1.21 -7.10 9.51
C ALA A 103 -1.06 -8.19 8.45
#